data_AF-A0A671P480-F1
#
_entry.id   AF-A0A671P480-F1
#
_cell.length_a   1.000
_cell.length_b   1.000
_cell.length_c   1.000
_cell.angle_alpha   90.00
_cell.angle_beta   90.00
_cell.angle_gamma   90.00
#
_symmetry.space_group_name_H-M   'P 1'
#
loop_
_entity.id
_entity.type
_entity.pdbx_description
1 polymer ?
#
loop_
_entity_poly.entity_id
_entity_poly.type
_entity_poly.pdbx_seq_one_letter_code
_entity_poly.pdbx_strand_id
1 'polypeptide(L)'
;MTEDGNWDEDLEEDAAIARVFEHLNIHKQHIGESGRNSEVRPSNERVDFVALPCGHRMPKDYVVAWFKYYLKQKKTAFSCPGYNVQGKSCSVNLSYQDISQLIPLTDKQREFLEENLAALVARRLFDFKACPGCQSHVERRDRGNLCVHCTICTANLKRNYYFCWNCRREWKGPANNAVRCDNNGCGQRVRTSDPLIPCKPEFKKKMLQEKGDDIYPMKDKSKDRKRLALLINNVEFKNLNDRTGADKDELSMEVLLKGLGYTVITLRDLSAQGMLAAMRDFAQREEHAESDSCFVVLMSHGDASGICGVFDSFENEDEEDAFRADEIFNCLNTPNSARLRDKPKIILIQACRGDEGSVDVQDAVPRRNRAKEHREKDFCCLRSCTPGRYFLTFFIPLLTQNNI
;
A
#
# COMPACT_ATOMS: atom_id res chain seq x y z
N MET A 1 41.86 -10.73 -0.23
CA MET A 1 41.50 -11.23 1.11
C MET A 1 40.00 -11.43 1.10
N THR A 2 39.56 -12.56 1.66
CA THR A 2 38.39 -13.35 1.29
C THR A 2 37.05 -12.62 1.50
N GLU A 3 36.21 -12.66 0.47
CA GLU A 3 34.75 -12.50 0.59
C GLU A 3 34.20 -13.88 0.95
N ASP A 4 33.99 -14.13 2.24
CA ASP A 4 33.20 -15.27 2.70
C ASP A 4 31.72 -14.85 2.64
N GLY A 5 31.14 -15.01 1.44
CA GLY A 5 29.70 -14.94 1.24
C GLY A 5 29.03 -16.12 1.93
N ASN A 6 28.04 -15.83 2.77
CA ASN A 6 27.28 -16.78 3.55
C ASN A 6 26.35 -17.61 2.63
N TRP A 7 26.84 -18.75 2.14
CA TRP A 7 26.07 -19.67 1.27
C TRP A 7 24.90 -20.37 1.98
N ASP A 8 24.81 -20.28 3.31
CA ASP A 8 23.79 -20.98 4.10
C ASP A 8 22.44 -20.25 4.14
N GLU A 9 22.41 -18.92 4.00
CA GLU A 9 21.16 -18.14 3.95
C GLU A 9 20.40 -18.31 2.62
N ASP A 10 21.13 -18.45 1.49
CA ASP A 10 20.54 -18.66 0.16
C ASP A 10 19.89 -20.06 0.05
N LEU A 11 20.42 -21.08 0.75
CA LEU A 11 19.89 -22.44 0.72
C LEU A 11 18.59 -22.60 1.52
N GLU A 12 18.41 -21.89 2.64
CA GLU A 12 17.15 -21.88 3.38
C GLU A 12 16.04 -21.15 2.60
N GLU A 13 16.38 -20.08 1.88
CA GLU A 13 15.43 -19.32 1.05
C GLU A 13 15.01 -20.11 -0.20
N ASP A 14 15.94 -20.84 -0.83
CA ASP A 14 15.65 -21.74 -1.96
C ASP A 14 14.81 -22.95 -1.54
N ALA A 15 15.00 -23.49 -0.32
CA ALA A 15 14.16 -24.55 0.24
C ALA A 15 12.73 -24.06 0.55
N ALA A 16 12.57 -22.82 1.03
CA ALA A 16 11.27 -22.21 1.22
C ALA A 16 10.53 -22.01 -0.12
N ILE A 17 11.24 -21.70 -1.19
CA ILE A 17 10.70 -21.52 -2.54
C ILE A 17 10.27 -22.86 -3.17
N ALA A 18 11.05 -23.94 -2.98
CA ALA A 18 10.67 -25.27 -3.46
C ALA A 18 9.31 -25.73 -2.88
N ARG A 19 9.06 -25.40 -1.60
CA ARG A 19 7.77 -25.67 -0.93
C ARG A 19 6.61 -24.85 -1.51
N VAL A 20 6.86 -23.64 -2.03
CA VAL A 20 5.82 -22.83 -2.69
C VAL A 20 5.36 -23.51 -3.99
N PHE A 21 6.27 -24.13 -4.76
CA PHE A 21 5.92 -24.79 -6.01
C PHE A 21 5.35 -26.20 -5.86
N GLU A 22 5.78 -26.98 -4.86
CA GLU A 22 5.20 -28.32 -4.60
C GLU A 22 3.70 -28.28 -4.30
N HIS A 23 3.17 -27.14 -3.85
CA HIS A 23 1.78 -27.02 -3.41
C HIS A 23 0.88 -26.21 -4.34
N LEU A 24 1.40 -25.63 -5.43
CA LEU A 24 0.60 -24.97 -6.48
C LEU A 24 -0.04 -25.99 -7.45
N ASN A 25 -0.45 -27.16 -6.96
CA ASN A 25 -1.23 -28.12 -7.75
C ASN A 25 -2.51 -27.44 -8.24
N ILE A 26 -2.51 -27.07 -9.52
CA ILE A 26 -3.64 -26.53 -10.27
C ILE A 26 -4.76 -27.58 -10.22
N HIS A 27 -5.68 -27.44 -9.26
CA HIS A 27 -6.83 -28.33 -9.15
C HIS A 27 -7.79 -28.08 -10.32
N LYS A 28 -7.83 -29.01 -11.26
CA LYS A 28 -9.03 -29.25 -12.07
C LYS A 28 -10.14 -29.75 -11.13
N GLN A 29 -11.12 -28.91 -10.80
CA GLN A 29 -12.30 -29.36 -10.08
C GLN A 29 -13.30 -30.04 -11.02
N HIS A 30 -13.60 -31.31 -10.72
CA HIS A 30 -14.79 -32.01 -11.18
C HIS A 30 -15.97 -31.63 -10.28
N ILE A 31 -17.11 -31.31 -10.92
CA ILE A 31 -18.39 -31.03 -10.28
C ILE A 31 -18.96 -32.31 -9.66
N GLY A 32 -19.44 -32.21 -8.42
CA GLY A 32 -20.25 -33.24 -7.75
C GLY A 32 -21.16 -32.60 -6.69
N GLU A 33 -22.47 -32.65 -6.93
CA GLU A 33 -23.53 -32.16 -6.04
C GLU A 33 -23.83 -33.12 -4.88
N SER A 34 -24.25 -32.53 -3.74
CA SER A 34 -25.18 -33.02 -2.69
C SER A 34 -24.76 -32.39 -1.35
N GLY A 35 -25.58 -31.89 -0.42
CA GLY A 35 -27.03 -31.79 -0.25
C GLY A 35 -27.33 -31.72 1.26
N ARG A 36 -28.08 -30.68 1.69
CA ARG A 36 -28.89 -30.50 2.92
C ARG A 36 -28.31 -29.91 4.23
N ASN A 37 -28.85 -28.70 4.51
CA ASN A 37 -29.51 -28.19 5.73
C ASN A 37 -28.81 -28.18 7.09
N SER A 38 -28.60 -26.97 7.63
CA SER A 38 -29.26 -26.56 8.89
C SER A 38 -29.39 -25.03 8.94
N GLU A 39 -30.60 -24.56 9.26
CA GLU A 39 -30.90 -23.15 9.50
C GLU A 39 -30.22 -22.68 10.78
N VAL A 40 -29.34 -21.68 10.65
CA VAL A 40 -28.82 -20.89 11.77
C VAL A 40 -29.12 -19.43 11.44
N ARG A 41 -29.77 -18.74 12.38
CA ARG A 41 -30.15 -17.33 12.29
C ARG A 41 -28.87 -16.47 12.14
N PRO A 42 -28.77 -15.55 11.16
CA PRO A 42 -27.57 -14.73 11.03
C PRO A 42 -27.67 -13.56 12.01
N SER A 43 -26.96 -13.65 13.13
CA SER A 43 -26.57 -12.49 13.92
C SER A 43 -25.18 -12.04 13.45
N ASN A 44 -25.11 -10.87 12.82
CA ASN A 44 -23.90 -10.07 12.51
C ASN A 44 -22.70 -10.79 11.89
N GLU A 45 -22.85 -11.20 10.62
CA GLU A 45 -21.86 -11.94 9.82
C GLU A 45 -20.85 -11.06 9.05
N ARG A 46 -20.83 -9.73 9.23
CA ARG A 46 -20.23 -8.83 8.22
C ARG A 46 -18.77 -8.42 8.43
N VAL A 47 -18.23 -8.46 9.65
CA VAL A 47 -16.79 -8.22 9.89
C VAL A 47 -16.22 -9.36 10.72
N ASP A 48 -15.71 -10.36 10.02
CA ASP A 48 -15.04 -11.46 10.65
C ASP A 48 -13.59 -11.11 11.01
N PHE A 49 -13.20 -11.46 12.23
CA PHE A 49 -11.81 -11.44 12.65
C PHE A 49 -11.17 -12.80 12.46
N VAL A 50 -9.85 -12.80 12.32
CA VAL A 50 -9.02 -14.00 12.25
C VAL A 50 -7.97 -13.96 13.35
N ALA A 51 -7.71 -15.11 13.97
CA ALA A 51 -6.54 -15.29 14.84
C ALA A 51 -5.38 -15.78 13.98
N LEU A 52 -4.32 -14.97 13.91
CA LEU A 52 -3.09 -15.34 13.20
C LEU A 52 -2.30 -16.39 14.00
N PRO A 53 -1.37 -17.13 13.38
CA PRO A 53 -0.53 -18.13 14.06
C PRO A 53 0.25 -17.57 15.27
N CYS A 54 0.55 -16.27 15.28
CA CYS A 54 1.15 -15.56 16.41
C CYS A 54 0.19 -15.27 17.58
N GLY A 55 -1.08 -15.59 17.45
CA GLY A 55 -2.15 -15.30 18.43
C GLY A 55 -2.80 -13.92 18.27
N HIS A 56 -2.31 -13.06 17.38
CA HIS A 56 -2.92 -11.74 17.13
C HIS A 56 -4.26 -11.88 16.42
N ARG A 57 -5.29 -11.22 16.95
CA ARG A 57 -6.64 -11.20 16.36
C ARG A 57 -6.85 -9.92 15.57
N MET A 58 -7.18 -10.03 14.29
CA MET A 58 -7.27 -8.88 13.37
C MET A 58 -8.43 -9.04 12.39
N PRO A 59 -8.97 -7.94 11.83
CA PRO A 59 -9.97 -8.00 10.77
C PRO A 59 -9.43 -8.74 9.53
N LYS A 60 -10.23 -9.64 8.95
CA LYS A 60 -9.80 -10.47 7.80
C LYS A 60 -9.40 -9.62 6.59
N ASP A 61 -10.19 -8.60 6.27
CA ASP A 61 -9.96 -7.64 5.19
C ASP A 61 -8.64 -6.88 5.36
N TYR A 62 -8.30 -6.45 6.58
CA TYR A 62 -7.02 -5.81 6.88
C TYR A 62 -5.83 -6.75 6.63
N VAL A 63 -5.92 -8.01 7.06
CA VAL A 63 -4.86 -9.00 6.82
C VAL A 63 -4.65 -9.23 5.32
N VAL A 64 -5.74 -9.33 4.54
CA VAL A 64 -5.67 -9.48 3.09
C VAL A 64 -5.04 -8.24 2.43
N ALA A 65 -5.46 -7.03 2.82
CA ALA A 65 -4.90 -5.78 2.30
C ALA A 65 -3.41 -5.65 2.63
N TRP A 66 -2.99 -6.08 3.82
CA TRP A 66 -1.60 -6.10 4.25
C TRP A 66 -0.72 -7.00 3.38
N PHE A 67 -1.22 -8.18 3.01
CA PHE A 67 -0.51 -9.09 2.10
C PHE A 67 -0.41 -8.53 0.68
N LYS A 68 -1.50 -7.95 0.17
CA LYS A 68 -1.47 -7.25 -1.13
C LYS A 68 -0.42 -6.13 -1.13
N TYR A 69 -0.30 -5.38 -0.03
CA TYR A 69 0.74 -4.36 0.13
C TYR A 69 2.16 -4.95 0.05
N TYR A 70 2.45 -6.05 0.75
CA TYR A 70 3.76 -6.71 0.70
C TYR A 70 4.14 -7.18 -0.70
N LEU A 71 3.20 -7.79 -1.43
CA LEU A 71 3.41 -8.22 -2.81
C LEU A 71 3.71 -7.03 -3.72
N LYS A 72 3.03 -5.89 -3.54
CA LYS A 72 3.36 -4.63 -4.24
C LYS A 72 4.79 -4.14 -3.93
N GLN A 73 5.30 -4.40 -2.73
CA GLN A 73 6.70 -4.13 -2.37
C GLN A 73 7.69 -5.21 -2.85
N LYS A 74 7.24 -6.18 -3.64
CA LYS A 74 8.03 -7.32 -4.15
C LYS A 74 8.57 -8.22 -3.04
N LYS A 75 7.86 -8.32 -1.92
CA LYS A 75 8.19 -9.22 -0.80
C LYS A 75 7.31 -10.48 -0.85
N THR A 76 7.91 -11.63 -0.55
CA THR A 76 7.23 -12.94 -0.49
C THR A 76 7.14 -13.50 0.93
N ALA A 77 7.94 -12.97 1.86
CA ALA A 77 7.81 -13.21 3.30
C ALA A 77 7.02 -12.07 3.94
N PHE A 78 5.92 -12.41 4.60
CA PHE A 78 5.00 -11.45 5.21
C PHE A 78 5.20 -11.47 6.72
N SER A 79 5.29 -10.31 7.37
CA SER A 79 5.26 -10.27 8.84
C SER A 79 3.87 -9.92 9.33
N CYS A 80 3.50 -10.47 10.49
CA CYS A 80 2.31 -10.04 11.21
C CYS A 80 2.35 -8.51 11.45
N PRO A 81 1.25 -7.76 11.18
CA PRO A 81 1.20 -6.32 11.43
C PRO A 81 1.01 -5.95 12.91
N GLY A 82 0.62 -6.92 13.75
CA GLY A 82 0.31 -6.69 15.16
C GLY A 82 1.51 -6.33 16.03
N TYR A 83 1.21 -5.83 17.23
CA TYR A 83 2.19 -5.49 18.26
C TYR A 83 2.02 -6.40 19.47
N ASN A 84 3.12 -6.76 20.11
CA ASN A 84 3.06 -7.49 21.38
C ASN A 84 2.68 -6.56 22.54
N VAL A 85 2.41 -7.14 23.71
CA VAL A 85 2.00 -6.40 24.93
C VAL A 85 3.04 -5.36 25.37
N GLN A 86 4.30 -5.52 24.94
CA GLN A 86 5.41 -4.60 25.22
C GLN A 86 5.56 -3.48 24.18
N GLY A 87 4.65 -3.38 23.19
CA GLY A 87 4.65 -2.35 22.16
C GLY A 87 5.75 -2.52 21.10
N LYS A 88 6.29 -3.74 20.94
CA LYS A 88 7.20 -4.10 19.85
C LYS A 88 6.43 -4.79 18.72
N SER A 89 6.87 -4.53 17.49
CA SER A 89 6.29 -5.17 16.31
C SER A 89 6.39 -6.70 16.36
N CYS A 90 5.36 -7.39 15.88
CA CYS A 90 5.35 -8.84 15.75
C CYS A 90 6.22 -9.26 14.57
N SER A 91 7.18 -10.14 14.80
CA SER A 91 8.12 -10.60 13.76
C SER A 91 7.80 -12.01 13.25
N VAL A 92 6.64 -12.56 13.62
CA VAL A 92 6.20 -13.88 13.12
C VAL A 92 5.91 -13.75 11.63
N ASN A 93 6.61 -14.58 10.86
CA ASN A 93 6.38 -14.71 9.42
C ASN A 93 5.09 -15.47 9.16
N LEU A 94 4.31 -14.97 8.21
CA LEU A 94 3.08 -15.54 7.72
C LEU A 94 3.29 -15.92 6.26
N SER A 95 2.81 -17.09 5.88
CA SER A 95 2.85 -17.59 4.50
C SER A 95 1.51 -17.35 3.79
N TYR A 96 1.50 -17.49 2.47
CA TYR A 96 0.26 -17.52 1.70
C TYR A 96 -0.67 -18.68 2.14
N GLN A 97 -0.10 -19.82 2.54
CA GLN A 97 -0.85 -20.98 3.02
C GLN A 97 -1.57 -20.69 4.34
N ASP A 98 -0.92 -19.96 5.25
CA ASP A 98 -1.57 -19.54 6.51
C ASP A 98 -2.80 -18.69 6.21
N ILE A 99 -2.70 -17.75 5.26
CA ILE A 99 -3.85 -16.94 4.87
C ILE A 99 -4.95 -17.76 4.22
N SER A 100 -4.61 -18.61 3.24
CA SER A 100 -5.63 -19.34 2.49
C SER A 100 -6.40 -20.34 3.35
N GLN A 101 -5.79 -20.84 4.43
CA GLN A 101 -6.44 -21.69 5.42
C GLN A 101 -7.27 -20.90 6.43
N LEU A 102 -6.81 -19.73 6.85
CA LEU A 102 -7.44 -18.94 7.93
C LEU A 102 -8.54 -17.99 7.42
N ILE A 103 -8.47 -17.56 6.16
CA ILE A 103 -9.35 -16.56 5.56
C ILE A 103 -9.98 -17.13 4.29
N PRO A 104 -11.32 -17.18 4.19
CA PRO A 104 -11.99 -17.55 2.95
C PRO A 104 -11.81 -16.42 1.92
N LEU A 105 -10.78 -16.55 1.07
CA LEU A 105 -10.48 -15.60 0.00
C LEU A 105 -11.51 -15.70 -1.12
N THR A 106 -11.94 -14.55 -1.65
CA THR A 106 -12.72 -14.50 -2.89
C THR A 106 -11.86 -14.92 -4.08
N ASP A 107 -12.48 -15.35 -5.19
CA ASP A 107 -11.72 -15.78 -6.37
C ASP A 107 -10.81 -14.67 -6.91
N LYS A 108 -11.29 -13.42 -6.94
CA LYS A 108 -10.48 -12.24 -7.30
C LYS A 108 -9.27 -12.06 -6.35
N GLN A 109 -9.47 -12.23 -5.04
CA GLN A 109 -8.37 -12.10 -4.07
C GLN A 109 -7.35 -13.22 -4.24
N ARG A 110 -7.83 -14.46 -4.45
CA ARG A 110 -6.99 -15.64 -4.67
C ARG A 110 -6.14 -15.45 -5.93
N GLU A 111 -6.78 -15.12 -7.05
CA GLU A 111 -6.11 -14.83 -8.33
C GLU A 111 -5.03 -13.76 -8.17
N PHE A 112 -5.36 -12.61 -7.58
CA PHE A 112 -4.37 -11.55 -7.36
C PHE A 112 -3.16 -12.03 -6.55
N LEU A 113 -3.39 -12.73 -5.43
CA LEU A 113 -2.31 -13.18 -4.55
C LEU A 113 -1.44 -14.25 -5.22
N GLU A 114 -2.06 -15.26 -5.84
CA GLU A 114 -1.37 -16.37 -6.50
C GLU A 114 -0.57 -15.89 -7.71
N GLU A 115 -1.16 -15.05 -8.58
CA GLU A 115 -0.47 -14.53 -9.77
C GLU A 115 0.74 -13.66 -9.39
N ASN A 116 0.58 -12.77 -8.42
CA ASN A 116 1.67 -11.89 -7.99
C ASN A 116 2.77 -12.68 -7.27
N LEU A 117 2.39 -13.64 -6.41
CA LEU A 117 3.36 -14.51 -5.76
C LEU A 117 4.12 -15.37 -6.78
N ALA A 118 3.41 -16.04 -7.69
CA ALA A 118 4.02 -16.84 -8.75
C ALA A 118 4.94 -15.99 -9.62
N ALA A 119 4.53 -14.77 -10.00
CA ALA A 119 5.37 -13.87 -10.80
C ALA A 119 6.61 -13.39 -10.04
N LEU A 120 6.54 -13.16 -8.72
CA LEU A 120 7.69 -12.77 -7.90
C LEU A 120 8.68 -13.93 -7.73
N VAL A 121 8.17 -15.10 -7.39
CA VAL A 121 8.99 -16.30 -7.19
C VAL A 121 9.64 -16.71 -8.51
N ALA A 122 8.86 -16.76 -9.59
CA ALA A 122 9.40 -17.09 -10.89
C ALA A 122 10.48 -16.07 -11.30
N ARG A 123 10.35 -14.77 -10.99
CA ARG A 123 11.37 -13.76 -11.33
C ARG A 123 12.68 -13.96 -10.58
N ARG A 124 12.62 -14.61 -9.42
CA ARG A 124 13.79 -14.95 -8.61
C ARG A 124 14.51 -16.17 -9.19
N LEU A 125 13.76 -17.21 -9.56
CA LEU A 125 14.31 -18.44 -10.11
C LEU A 125 14.69 -18.33 -11.60
N PHE A 126 13.88 -17.61 -12.38
CA PHE A 126 13.96 -17.54 -13.83
C PHE A 126 13.98 -16.08 -14.29
N ASP A 127 14.86 -15.75 -15.23
CA ASP A 127 14.90 -14.41 -15.82
C ASP A 127 13.92 -14.37 -17.00
N PHE A 128 12.62 -14.21 -16.72
CA PHE A 128 11.57 -14.12 -17.74
C PHE A 128 10.88 -12.74 -17.79
N LYS A 129 10.40 -12.34 -18.97
CA LYS A 129 9.58 -11.13 -19.19
C LYS A 129 8.54 -11.37 -20.28
N ALA A 130 7.43 -10.63 -20.21
CA ALA A 130 6.43 -10.62 -21.29
C ALA A 130 6.99 -9.98 -22.56
N CYS A 131 6.81 -10.66 -23.69
CA CYS A 131 7.14 -10.19 -25.02
C CYS A 131 6.27 -8.96 -25.39
N PRO A 132 6.85 -7.86 -25.92
CA PRO A 132 6.07 -6.68 -26.30
C PRO A 132 5.11 -6.90 -27.48
N GLY A 133 5.34 -7.92 -28.30
CA GLY A 133 4.46 -8.27 -29.41
C GLY A 133 3.23 -9.08 -28.99
N CYS A 134 3.44 -10.24 -28.36
CA CYS A 134 2.36 -11.21 -28.07
C CYS A 134 1.98 -11.32 -26.58
N GLN A 135 2.63 -10.57 -25.68
CA GLN A 135 2.48 -10.66 -24.22
C GLN A 135 2.83 -12.01 -23.57
N SER A 136 3.18 -13.03 -24.35
CA SER A 136 3.65 -14.32 -23.81
C SER A 136 4.95 -14.14 -23.03
N HIS A 137 5.11 -14.92 -21.95
CA HIS A 137 6.32 -14.93 -21.13
C HIS A 137 7.46 -15.63 -21.86
N VAL A 138 8.58 -14.92 -22.00
CA VAL A 138 9.80 -15.44 -22.63
C VAL A 138 10.91 -15.44 -21.59
N GLU A 139 11.52 -16.59 -21.38
CA GLU A 139 12.69 -16.76 -20.53
C GLU A 139 13.98 -16.42 -21.29
N ARG A 140 14.87 -15.71 -20.61
CA ARG A 140 16.20 -15.37 -21.10
C ARG A 140 17.22 -16.36 -20.55
N ARG A 141 17.82 -17.14 -21.45
CA ARG A 141 18.87 -18.13 -21.09
C ARG A 141 20.18 -17.50 -20.65
N ASP A 142 20.58 -16.39 -21.27
CA ASP A 142 21.83 -15.69 -20.97
C ASP A 142 21.54 -14.30 -20.39
N ARG A 143 21.83 -14.11 -19.09
CA ARG A 143 21.61 -12.85 -18.37
C ARG A 143 22.43 -11.67 -18.94
N GLY A 144 23.53 -11.95 -19.64
CA GLY A 144 24.37 -10.95 -20.30
C GLY A 144 23.84 -10.47 -21.65
N ASN A 145 22.93 -11.24 -22.27
CA ASN A 145 22.39 -10.93 -23.59
C ASN A 145 21.06 -10.16 -23.48
N LEU A 146 20.98 -8.91 -23.92
CA LEU A 146 19.73 -8.16 -23.91
C LEU A 146 18.82 -8.47 -25.10
N CYS A 147 19.31 -9.18 -26.13
CA CYS A 147 18.52 -9.56 -27.31
C CYS A 147 17.82 -10.89 -27.05
N VAL A 148 16.49 -10.84 -26.90
CA VAL A 148 15.70 -12.02 -26.57
C VAL A 148 14.77 -12.40 -27.72
N HIS A 149 14.83 -13.68 -28.09
CA HIS A 149 14.03 -14.27 -29.17
C HIS A 149 12.66 -14.70 -28.67
N CYS A 150 11.58 -14.23 -29.31
CA CYS A 150 10.23 -14.71 -29.04
C CYS A 150 9.81 -15.74 -30.09
N THR A 151 9.78 -17.02 -29.72
CA THR A 151 9.40 -18.11 -30.64
C THR A 151 7.97 -18.00 -31.14
N ILE A 152 7.03 -17.51 -30.32
CA ILE A 152 5.62 -17.33 -30.68
C ILE A 152 5.46 -16.23 -31.72
N CYS A 153 6.05 -15.05 -31.50
CA CYS A 153 6.05 -13.98 -32.49
C CYS A 153 6.77 -14.41 -33.77
N THR A 154 7.88 -15.15 -33.66
CA THR A 154 8.60 -15.65 -34.83
C THR A 154 7.75 -16.56 -35.70
N ALA A 155 7.01 -17.49 -35.07
CA ALA A 155 6.07 -18.36 -35.77
C ALA A 155 4.92 -17.57 -36.42
N ASN A 156 4.29 -16.67 -35.66
CA ASN A 156 3.11 -15.91 -36.13
C ASN A 156 3.46 -14.91 -37.23
N LEU A 157 4.61 -14.23 -37.13
CA LEU A 157 5.05 -13.22 -38.08
C LEU A 157 5.84 -13.82 -39.26
N LYS A 158 6.14 -15.13 -39.22
CA LYS A 158 7.00 -15.83 -40.20
C LYS A 158 8.35 -15.14 -40.44
N ARG A 159 8.87 -14.46 -39.42
CA ARG A 159 10.20 -13.79 -39.41
C ARG A 159 10.75 -13.84 -38.01
N ASN A 160 12.07 -13.89 -37.85
CA ASN A 160 12.66 -13.83 -36.52
C ASN A 160 12.24 -12.55 -35.79
N TYR A 161 11.64 -12.71 -34.61
CA TYR A 161 11.24 -11.61 -33.74
C TYR A 161 12.13 -11.60 -32.49
N TYR A 162 12.88 -10.52 -32.35
CA TYR A 162 13.71 -10.26 -31.19
C TYR A 162 13.26 -8.99 -30.49
N PHE A 163 13.40 -8.93 -29.17
CA PHE A 163 13.15 -7.73 -28.39
C PHE A 163 14.25 -7.47 -27.38
N CYS A 164 14.40 -6.21 -26.97
CA CYS A 164 15.34 -5.82 -25.94
C CYS A 164 14.79 -6.11 -24.54
N TRP A 165 15.54 -6.88 -23.76
CA TRP A 165 15.23 -7.24 -22.38
C TRP A 165 15.03 -6.03 -21.47
N ASN A 166 15.76 -4.94 -21.73
CA ASN A 166 15.75 -3.77 -20.87
C ASN A 166 14.57 -2.84 -21.19
N CYS A 167 14.47 -2.37 -22.43
CA CYS A 167 13.46 -1.37 -22.82
C CYS A 167 12.14 -1.97 -23.34
N ARG A 168 12.02 -3.29 -23.44
CA ARG A 168 10.84 -4.02 -23.94
C ARG A 168 10.31 -3.49 -25.28
N ARG A 169 11.21 -3.17 -26.20
CA ARG A 169 10.90 -2.81 -27.60
C ARG A 169 11.55 -3.82 -28.54
N GLU A 170 11.03 -3.94 -29.76
CA GLU A 170 11.65 -4.76 -30.81
C GLU A 170 13.14 -4.42 -30.94
N TRP A 171 13.97 -5.46 -31.10
CA TRP A 171 15.42 -5.33 -31.05
C TRP A 171 15.92 -4.50 -32.23
N LYS A 172 16.83 -3.57 -31.94
CA LYS A 172 17.58 -2.82 -32.93
C LYS A 172 19.06 -2.99 -32.62
N GLY A 173 19.85 -3.32 -33.64
CA GLY A 173 21.29 -3.53 -33.54
C GLY A 173 21.73 -4.97 -33.77
N PRO A 174 23.03 -5.25 -33.68
CA PRO A 174 23.58 -6.59 -33.90
C PRO A 174 23.06 -7.58 -32.84
N ALA A 175 22.70 -8.79 -33.27
CA ALA A 175 22.20 -9.85 -32.37
C ALA A 175 23.31 -10.55 -31.56
N ASN A 176 24.56 -10.53 -32.06
CA ASN A 176 25.72 -11.12 -31.41
C ASN A 176 26.33 -10.12 -30.42
N ASN A 177 26.63 -10.55 -29.19
CA ASN A 177 27.15 -9.70 -28.10
C ASN A 177 26.22 -8.53 -27.76
N ALA A 178 24.92 -8.81 -27.69
CA ALA A 178 23.83 -7.86 -27.49
C ALA A 178 23.77 -7.29 -26.05
N VAL A 179 24.88 -6.70 -25.57
CA VAL A 179 24.99 -6.05 -24.25
C VAL A 179 24.25 -4.70 -24.24
N ARG A 180 23.95 -4.13 -25.41
CA ARG A 180 23.16 -2.89 -25.58
C ARG A 180 22.29 -2.97 -26.83
N CYS A 181 21.18 -2.26 -26.82
CA CYS A 181 20.27 -2.14 -27.96
C CYS A 181 20.31 -0.74 -28.56
N ASP A 182 20.09 -0.60 -29.86
CA ASP A 182 20.13 0.67 -30.59
C ASP A 182 18.80 1.46 -30.50
N ASN A 183 17.90 1.07 -29.58
CA ASN A 183 16.71 1.86 -29.34
C ASN A 183 17.07 3.14 -28.56
N ASN A 184 16.65 4.31 -29.06
CA ASN A 184 16.82 5.58 -28.36
C ASN A 184 16.27 5.51 -26.92
N GLY A 185 17.09 5.88 -25.94
CA GLY A 185 16.74 5.82 -24.51
C GLY A 185 16.79 4.42 -23.88
N CYS A 186 17.27 3.39 -24.59
CA CYS A 186 17.50 2.05 -24.02
C CYS A 186 18.59 2.11 -22.94
N GLY A 187 18.27 1.68 -21.71
CA GLY A 187 19.22 1.72 -20.59
C GLY A 187 19.35 3.07 -19.87
N GLN A 188 18.74 4.13 -20.41
CA GLN A 188 18.49 5.31 -19.61
C GLN A 188 17.41 4.93 -18.60
N ARG A 189 17.72 5.02 -17.29
CA ARG A 189 16.65 5.10 -16.29
C ARG A 189 15.80 6.29 -16.73
N VAL A 190 14.56 6.02 -17.14
CA VAL A 190 13.57 7.08 -17.30
C VAL A 190 13.44 7.69 -15.92
N ARG A 191 14.22 8.76 -15.66
CA ARG A 191 13.92 9.68 -14.59
C ARG A 191 12.62 10.30 -15.05
N THR A 192 11.50 9.73 -14.62
CA THR A 192 10.27 10.51 -14.51
C THR A 192 10.72 11.79 -13.81
N SER A 193 10.60 12.94 -14.49
CA SER A 193 10.87 14.21 -13.85
C SER A 193 10.13 14.19 -12.52
N ASP A 194 10.87 14.35 -11.42
CA ASP A 194 10.27 14.41 -10.10
C ASP A 194 9.18 15.49 -10.20
N PRO A 195 7.89 15.16 -9.96
CA PRO A 195 6.83 16.13 -10.11
C PRO A 195 6.97 17.29 -9.11
N LEU A 196 7.86 17.14 -8.13
CA LEU A 196 8.13 18.12 -7.11
C LEU A 196 9.25 19.07 -7.52
N ILE A 197 8.99 20.36 -7.35
CA ILE A 197 9.99 21.40 -7.46
C ILE A 197 10.78 21.41 -6.15
N PRO A 198 12.11 21.14 -6.17
CA PRO A 198 12.90 21.17 -4.95
C PRO A 198 12.98 22.59 -4.37
N CYS A 199 12.85 22.69 -3.05
CA CYS A 199 13.13 23.93 -2.34
C CYS A 199 14.58 24.39 -2.57
N LYS A 200 14.77 25.66 -2.95
CA LYS A 200 16.10 26.25 -3.11
C LYS A 200 16.85 26.30 -1.76
N PRO A 201 18.14 25.94 -1.70
CA PRO A 201 18.90 25.96 -0.45
C PRO A 201 18.92 27.34 0.23
N GLU A 202 18.98 28.41 -0.56
CA GLU A 202 19.02 29.79 -0.09
C GLU A 202 17.70 30.17 0.59
N PHE A 203 16.58 29.80 -0.04
CA PHE A 203 15.25 30.01 0.53
C PHE A 203 15.09 29.25 1.85
N LYS A 204 15.49 27.97 1.89
CA LYS A 204 15.46 27.17 3.13
C LYS A 204 16.27 27.83 4.23
N LYS A 205 17.50 28.27 3.93
CA LYS A 205 18.38 28.94 4.90
C LYS A 205 17.75 30.22 5.43
N LYS A 206 17.18 31.05 4.55
CA LYS A 206 16.48 32.28 4.92
C LYS A 206 15.29 32.01 5.85
N MET A 207 14.42 31.07 5.48
CA MET A 207 13.24 30.73 6.28
C MET A 207 13.61 30.20 7.67
N LEU A 208 14.65 29.36 7.77
CA LEU A 208 15.13 28.85 9.06
C LEU A 208 15.79 29.94 9.91
N GLN A 209 16.41 30.96 9.29
CA GLN A 209 16.99 32.10 10.01
C GLN A 209 15.92 33.06 10.53
N GLU A 210 14.88 33.32 9.73
CA GLU A 210 13.84 34.32 10.05
C GLU A 210 12.71 33.76 10.91
N LYS A 211 12.36 32.48 10.74
CA LYS A 211 11.19 31.84 11.35
C LYS A 211 11.50 30.46 11.95
N GLY A 212 12.76 30.17 12.27
CA GLY A 212 13.20 28.85 12.73
C GLY A 212 12.43 28.34 13.95
N ASP A 213 12.10 29.23 14.88
CA ASP A 213 11.37 28.88 16.11
C ASP A 213 9.90 28.50 15.84
N ASP A 214 9.32 28.95 14.73
CA ASP A 214 7.94 28.67 14.30
C ASP A 214 7.84 27.52 13.27
N ILE A 215 8.97 26.89 12.93
CA ILE A 215 9.04 25.82 11.94
C ILE A 215 9.33 24.50 12.65
N TYR A 216 8.54 23.46 12.36
CA TYR A 216 8.81 22.12 12.88
C TYR A 216 10.23 21.65 12.53
N PRO A 217 11.00 21.12 13.50
CA PRO A 217 12.35 20.65 13.25
C PRO A 217 12.31 19.47 12.28
N MET A 218 13.02 19.61 11.16
CA MET A 218 13.13 18.55 10.15
C MET A 218 14.39 17.74 10.35
N LYS A 219 14.29 16.43 10.18
CA LYS A 219 15.46 15.55 10.13
C LYS A 219 16.13 15.65 8.76
N ASP A 220 17.46 15.58 8.77
CA ASP A 220 18.25 15.54 7.56
C ASP A 220 17.84 14.39 6.65
N LYS A 221 18.01 14.58 5.34
CA LYS A 221 17.73 13.56 4.33
C LYS A 221 18.87 12.51 4.34
N SER A 222 19.01 11.79 5.45
CA SER A 222 19.92 10.65 5.62
C SER A 222 19.17 9.33 5.44
N LYS A 223 19.92 8.21 5.45
CA LYS A 223 19.34 6.86 5.42
C LYS A 223 18.57 6.51 6.71
N ASP A 224 18.84 7.24 7.79
CA ASP A 224 18.28 6.99 9.12
C ASP A 224 16.88 7.63 9.28
N ARG A 225 16.51 8.57 8.40
CA ARG A 225 15.19 9.20 8.46
C ARG A 225 14.12 8.29 7.84
N LYS A 226 13.19 7.81 8.66
CA LYS A 226 12.13 6.87 8.26
C LYS A 226 10.74 7.51 8.26
N ARG A 227 10.52 8.45 7.34
CA ARG A 227 9.19 9.07 7.14
C ARG A 227 8.18 8.03 6.65
N LEU A 228 7.03 7.97 7.31
CA LEU A 228 5.98 7.00 7.00
C LEU A 228 4.65 7.70 6.71
N ALA A 229 3.94 7.22 5.70
CA ALA A 229 2.60 7.67 5.35
C ALA A 229 1.65 6.47 5.21
N LEU A 230 0.40 6.64 5.61
CA LEU A 230 -0.68 5.68 5.42
C LEU A 230 -1.64 6.21 4.34
N LEU A 231 -1.97 5.37 3.37
CA LEU A 231 -2.93 5.65 2.31
C LEU A 231 -3.96 4.52 2.31
N ILE A 232 -5.19 4.81 2.72
CA ILE A 232 -6.32 3.88 2.63
C ILE A 232 -7.25 4.36 1.52
N ASN A 233 -7.53 3.48 0.56
CA ASN A 233 -8.38 3.79 -0.58
C ASN A 233 -9.41 2.67 -0.80
N ASN A 234 -10.67 2.93 -0.46
CA ASN A 234 -11.77 2.01 -0.74
C ASN A 234 -12.32 2.33 -2.13
N VAL A 235 -12.29 1.34 -3.02
CA VAL A 235 -12.65 1.48 -4.44
C VAL A 235 -13.81 0.57 -4.79
N GLU A 236 -13.72 -0.71 -4.42
CA GLU A 236 -14.77 -1.70 -4.65
C GLU A 236 -15.66 -1.82 -3.40
N PHE A 237 -16.98 -1.67 -3.57
CA PHE A 237 -17.94 -1.74 -2.48
C PHE A 237 -18.95 -2.85 -2.72
N LYS A 238 -19.42 -3.48 -1.64
CA LYS A 238 -20.40 -4.57 -1.75
C LYS A 238 -21.80 -4.05 -2.06
N ASN A 239 -22.22 -3.00 -1.36
CA ASN A 239 -23.58 -2.46 -1.43
C ASN A 239 -23.65 -1.00 -1.93
N LEU A 240 -22.49 -0.36 -2.15
CA LEU A 240 -22.38 0.98 -2.72
C LEU A 240 -21.78 0.92 -4.12
N ASN A 241 -21.85 2.02 -4.87
CA ASN A 241 -21.22 2.12 -6.19
C ASN A 241 -19.70 2.14 -6.10
N ASP A 242 -19.01 1.43 -7.00
CA ASP A 242 -17.55 1.48 -7.08
C ASP A 242 -17.02 2.88 -7.46
N ARG A 243 -15.89 3.27 -6.85
CA ARG A 243 -15.25 4.57 -7.07
C ARG A 243 -14.32 4.55 -8.29
N THR A 244 -14.90 4.44 -9.48
CA THR A 244 -14.16 4.42 -10.76
C THR A 244 -13.22 5.63 -10.88
N GLY A 245 -11.92 5.39 -11.07
CA GLY A 245 -10.89 6.44 -11.20
C GLY A 245 -10.11 6.75 -9.92
N ALA A 246 -10.54 6.21 -8.76
CA ALA A 246 -9.82 6.36 -7.49
C ALA A 246 -8.41 5.73 -7.51
N ASP A 247 -8.17 4.78 -8.41
CA ASP A 247 -6.87 4.18 -8.72
C ASP A 247 -5.85 5.18 -9.28
N LYS A 248 -6.31 6.20 -10.04
CA LYS A 248 -5.44 7.29 -10.53
C LYS A 248 -5.07 8.26 -9.41
N ASP A 249 -6.03 8.56 -8.53
CA ASP A 249 -5.81 9.40 -7.35
C ASP A 249 -4.82 8.71 -6.39
N GLU A 250 -4.97 7.41 -6.15
CA GLU A 250 -4.02 6.59 -5.38
C GLU A 250 -2.61 6.67 -5.96
N LEU A 251 -2.44 6.39 -7.26
CA LEU A 251 -1.12 6.40 -7.89
C LEU A 251 -0.44 7.76 -7.75
N SER A 252 -1.20 8.84 -7.96
CA SER A 252 -0.67 10.20 -7.87
C SER A 252 -0.29 10.58 -6.45
N MET A 253 -1.11 10.19 -5.46
CA MET A 253 -0.81 10.39 -4.04
C MET A 253 0.42 9.58 -3.61
N GLU A 254 0.57 8.34 -4.07
CA GLU A 254 1.78 7.57 -3.84
C GLU A 254 3.01 8.25 -4.43
N VAL A 255 2.94 8.73 -5.69
CA VAL A 255 4.04 9.41 -6.36
C VAL A 255 4.42 10.68 -5.60
N LEU A 256 3.44 11.49 -5.20
CA LEU A 256 3.62 12.72 -4.43
C LEU A 256 4.33 12.44 -3.10
N LEU A 257 3.78 11.52 -2.29
CA LEU A 257 4.31 11.22 -0.96
C LEU A 257 5.71 10.57 -1.03
N LYS A 258 5.94 9.68 -2.00
CA LYS A 258 7.28 9.12 -2.26
C LYS A 258 8.27 10.21 -2.67
N GLY A 259 7.86 11.16 -3.51
CA GLY A 259 8.66 12.33 -3.88
C GLY A 259 9.02 13.21 -2.67
N LEU A 260 8.09 13.38 -1.73
CA LEU A 260 8.32 14.09 -0.46
C LEU A 260 9.19 13.28 0.54
N GLY A 261 9.58 12.07 0.17
CA GLY A 261 10.49 11.21 0.91
C GLY A 261 9.82 10.32 1.96
N TYR A 262 8.53 10.01 1.81
CA TYR A 262 7.81 9.07 2.66
C TYR A 262 7.83 7.65 2.08
N THR A 263 7.96 6.66 2.94
CA THR A 263 7.51 5.30 2.66
C THR A 263 6.00 5.25 2.82
N VAL A 264 5.27 4.82 1.79
CA VAL A 264 3.81 4.85 1.76
C VAL A 264 3.26 3.44 1.94
N ILE A 265 2.47 3.24 2.99
CA ILE A 265 1.68 2.04 3.22
C ILE A 265 0.32 2.22 2.54
N THR A 266 0.11 1.54 1.42
CA THR A 266 -1.14 1.64 0.65
C THR A 266 -2.00 0.41 0.87
N LEU A 267 -3.20 0.62 1.41
CA LEU A 267 -4.20 -0.41 1.69
C LEU A 267 -5.48 -0.08 0.93
N ARG A 268 -6.16 -1.12 0.44
CA ARG A 268 -7.40 -0.98 -0.32
C ARG A 268 -8.52 -1.80 0.28
N ASP A 269 -9.73 -1.29 0.08
CA ASP A 269 -10.99 -2.01 0.26
C ASP A 269 -11.15 -2.60 1.68
N LEU A 270 -11.11 -1.71 2.68
CA LEU A 270 -11.26 -2.02 4.11
C LEU A 270 -12.66 -1.64 4.62
N SER A 271 -13.20 -2.47 5.50
CA SER A 271 -14.29 -2.13 6.42
C SER A 271 -13.84 -1.03 7.40
N ALA A 272 -14.78 -0.41 8.12
CA ALA A 272 -14.47 0.54 9.18
C ALA A 272 -13.57 -0.06 10.26
N GLN A 273 -13.82 -1.31 10.63
CA GLN A 273 -12.98 -2.02 11.59
C GLN A 273 -11.58 -2.31 11.03
N GLY A 274 -11.47 -2.64 9.74
CA GLY A 274 -10.21 -2.79 9.03
C GLY A 274 -9.41 -1.48 8.97
N MET A 275 -10.08 -0.35 8.70
CA MET A 275 -9.49 0.98 8.75
C MET A 275 -8.98 1.32 10.16
N LEU A 276 -9.76 1.03 11.19
CA LEU A 276 -9.36 1.25 12.59
C LEU A 276 -8.14 0.41 12.97
N ALA A 277 -8.09 -0.86 12.57
CA ALA A 277 -6.92 -1.72 12.78
C ALA A 277 -5.68 -1.13 12.08
N ALA A 278 -5.81 -0.75 10.80
CA ALA A 278 -4.73 -0.12 10.05
C ALA A 278 -4.21 1.18 10.71
N MET A 279 -5.11 2.03 11.20
CA MET A 279 -4.77 3.27 11.90
C MET A 279 -4.03 3.02 13.21
N ARG A 280 -4.49 2.05 14.01
CA ARG A 280 -3.83 1.65 15.26
C ARG A 280 -2.44 1.10 15.00
N ASP A 281 -2.31 0.21 14.03
CA ASP A 281 -1.02 -0.39 13.68
C ASP A 281 -0.06 0.67 13.14
N PHE A 282 -0.55 1.58 12.28
CA PHE A 282 0.24 2.72 11.80
C PHE A 282 0.72 3.63 12.94
N ALA A 283 -0.14 3.93 13.92
CA ALA A 283 0.21 4.79 15.04
C ALA A 283 1.34 4.21 15.93
N GLN A 284 1.49 2.88 15.96
CA GLN A 284 2.49 2.17 16.77
C GLN A 284 3.82 1.93 16.06
N ARG A 285 3.97 2.36 14.80
CA ARG A 285 5.18 2.14 14.00
C ARG A 285 6.45 2.67 14.65
N GLU A 286 7.46 1.81 14.71
CA GLU A 286 8.76 2.13 15.32
C GLU A 286 9.50 3.18 14.48
N GLU A 287 9.26 3.17 13.17
CA GLU A 287 9.77 4.15 12.21
C GLU A 287 9.43 5.59 12.61
N HIS A 288 8.32 5.82 13.31
CA HIS A 288 7.94 7.16 13.78
C HIS A 288 8.96 7.78 14.73
N ALA A 289 9.73 6.98 15.48
CA ALA A 289 10.82 7.50 16.31
C ALA A 289 11.90 8.18 15.44
N GLU A 290 12.15 7.60 14.28
CA GLU A 290 13.11 8.05 13.28
C GLU A 290 12.51 9.01 12.24
N SER A 291 11.20 9.24 12.28
CA SER A 291 10.51 10.25 11.49
C SER A 291 10.49 11.63 12.18
N ASP A 292 10.23 12.66 11.38
CA ASP A 292 9.94 14.05 11.77
C ASP A 292 8.48 14.44 11.50
N SER A 293 7.70 13.64 10.76
CA SER A 293 6.30 13.90 10.43
C SER A 293 5.57 12.63 9.94
N CYS A 294 4.25 12.68 9.81
CA CYS A 294 3.49 11.62 9.14
C CYS A 294 2.34 12.16 8.27
N PHE A 295 1.95 11.37 7.28
CA PHE A 295 0.73 11.59 6.50
C PHE A 295 -0.26 10.44 6.71
N VAL A 296 -1.54 10.77 6.82
CA VAL A 296 -2.65 9.81 6.73
C VAL A 296 -3.60 10.31 5.65
N VAL A 297 -3.87 9.47 4.66
CA VAL A 297 -4.73 9.79 3.53
C VAL A 297 -5.84 8.75 3.48
N LEU A 298 -7.10 9.18 3.59
CA LEU A 298 -8.28 8.33 3.55
C LEU A 298 -9.14 8.73 2.36
N MET A 299 -9.43 7.79 1.46
CA MET A 299 -10.22 8.02 0.25
C MET A 299 -11.32 6.97 0.17
N SER A 300 -12.58 7.38 0.33
CA SER A 300 -13.75 6.49 0.31
C SER A 300 -15.01 7.27 -0.06
N HIS A 301 -16.17 6.59 -0.04
CA HIS A 301 -17.44 7.28 0.17
C HIS A 301 -17.51 7.85 1.59
N GLY A 302 -18.47 8.73 1.83
CA GLY A 302 -18.73 9.23 3.17
C GLY A 302 -20.11 9.88 3.26
N ASP A 303 -20.61 9.90 4.48
CA ASP A 303 -21.92 10.42 4.82
C ASP A 303 -21.86 11.19 6.16
N ALA A 304 -23.01 11.36 6.81
CA ALA A 304 -23.11 12.01 8.11
C ALA A 304 -22.42 11.20 9.23
N SER A 305 -22.35 9.87 9.09
CA SER A 305 -21.81 8.95 10.08
C SER A 305 -20.28 8.87 10.03
N GLY A 306 -19.70 8.97 8.84
CA GLY A 306 -18.24 8.99 8.70
C GLY A 306 -17.73 8.68 7.30
N ILE A 307 -16.63 7.93 7.27
CA ILE A 307 -15.97 7.44 6.06
C ILE A 307 -16.44 6.00 5.85
N CYS A 308 -17.12 5.73 4.74
CA CYS A 308 -17.73 4.42 4.48
C CYS A 308 -16.66 3.32 4.35
N GLY A 309 -16.87 2.20 5.01
CA GLY A 309 -16.19 0.93 4.76
C GLY A 309 -16.80 0.20 3.56
N VAL A 310 -16.19 -0.91 3.15
CA VAL A 310 -16.61 -1.64 1.93
C VAL A 310 -17.94 -2.39 2.07
N PHE A 311 -18.43 -2.60 3.29
CA PHE A 311 -19.70 -3.27 3.55
C PHE A 311 -20.84 -2.31 3.87
N ASP A 312 -20.57 -1.00 3.83
CA ASP A 312 -21.55 0.03 4.18
C ASP A 312 -22.75 0.01 3.22
N SER A 313 -23.91 0.47 3.70
CA SER A 313 -25.14 0.45 2.91
C SER A 313 -26.05 1.62 3.27
N PHE A 314 -26.62 2.29 2.26
CA PHE A 314 -27.60 3.36 2.47
C PHE A 314 -29.03 2.85 2.74
N GLU A 315 -29.26 1.55 2.60
CA GLU A 315 -30.60 0.95 2.68
C GLU A 315 -30.92 0.37 4.06
N ASN A 316 -29.90 -0.03 4.84
CA ASN A 316 -30.06 -0.66 6.15
C ASN A 316 -29.24 0.08 7.22
N GLU A 317 -29.90 0.94 8.01
CA GLU A 317 -29.27 1.70 9.11
C GLU A 317 -28.67 0.80 10.21
N ASP A 318 -29.20 -0.41 10.40
CA ASP A 318 -28.67 -1.40 11.36
C ASP A 318 -27.33 -2.04 10.92
N GLU A 319 -26.85 -1.73 9.71
CA GLU A 319 -25.67 -2.33 9.08
C GLU A 319 -24.62 -1.30 8.67
N GLU A 320 -24.48 -0.25 9.49
CA GLU A 320 -23.50 0.83 9.34
C GLU A 320 -22.06 0.27 9.41
N ASP A 321 -21.28 0.48 8.34
CA ASP A 321 -19.85 0.17 8.28
C ASP A 321 -19.06 1.48 8.14
N ALA A 322 -19.28 2.43 9.05
CA ALA A 322 -18.68 3.76 8.99
C ALA A 322 -17.49 3.93 9.93
N PHE A 323 -16.38 4.43 9.38
CA PHE A 323 -15.21 4.83 10.14
C PHE A 323 -15.29 6.30 10.51
N ARG A 324 -15.43 6.56 11.81
CA ARG A 324 -15.55 7.92 12.33
C ARG A 324 -14.20 8.65 12.29
N ALA A 325 -14.21 9.92 11.86
CA ALA A 325 -12.98 10.68 11.72
C ALA A 325 -12.29 11.00 13.05
N ASP A 326 -13.02 11.03 14.17
CA ASP A 326 -12.49 11.19 15.53
C ASP A 326 -11.54 10.05 15.92
N GLU A 327 -11.74 8.84 15.41
CA GLU A 327 -10.83 7.70 15.60
C GLU A 327 -9.42 7.98 15.06
N ILE A 328 -9.28 8.83 14.03
CA ILE A 328 -7.97 9.23 13.49
C ILE A 328 -7.18 10.01 14.55
N PHE A 329 -7.82 11.03 15.13
CA PHE A 329 -7.22 11.87 16.17
C PHE A 329 -6.96 11.05 17.43
N ASN A 330 -7.91 10.19 17.82
CA ASN A 330 -7.75 9.28 18.94
C ASN A 330 -6.53 8.35 18.75
N CYS A 331 -6.33 7.77 17.58
CA CYS A 331 -5.18 6.89 17.34
C CYS A 331 -3.84 7.63 17.35
N LEU A 332 -3.80 8.85 16.81
CA LEU A 332 -2.56 9.61 16.60
C LEU A 332 -2.23 10.63 17.71
N ASN A 333 -3.09 10.77 18.71
CA ASN A 333 -2.90 11.69 19.83
C ASN A 333 -1.65 11.33 20.66
N THR A 334 -1.24 12.25 21.55
CA THR A 334 0.02 12.09 22.29
C THR A 334 0.06 10.82 23.16
N PRO A 335 -1.00 10.43 23.90
CA PRO A 335 -1.02 9.18 24.65
C PRO A 335 -0.87 7.92 23.78
N ASN A 336 -1.55 7.88 22.63
CA ASN A 336 -1.62 6.67 21.81
C ASN A 336 -0.48 6.57 20.78
N SER A 337 0.15 7.70 20.42
CA SER A 337 1.29 7.73 19.51
C SER A 337 2.42 8.62 20.04
N ALA A 338 3.05 8.17 21.14
CA ALA A 338 4.14 8.88 21.79
C ALA A 338 5.32 9.21 20.86
N ARG A 339 5.59 8.35 19.87
CA ARG A 339 6.68 8.53 18.87
C ARG A 339 6.42 9.66 17.89
N LEU A 340 5.17 10.09 17.75
CA LEU A 340 4.75 11.22 16.92
C LEU A 340 4.42 12.47 17.75
N ARG A 341 4.83 12.54 19.01
CA ARG A 341 4.69 13.75 19.84
C ARG A 341 5.49 14.90 19.24
N ASP A 342 4.92 16.11 19.22
CA ASP A 342 5.56 17.34 18.74
C ASP A 342 5.99 17.27 17.26
N LYS A 343 5.34 16.39 16.50
CA LYS A 343 5.57 16.17 15.07
C LYS A 343 4.28 16.38 14.31
N PRO A 344 4.31 17.07 13.15
CA PRO A 344 3.10 17.35 12.38
C PRO A 344 2.49 16.06 11.83
N LYS A 345 1.18 15.92 12.05
CA LYS A 345 0.31 14.83 11.59
C LYS A 345 -0.63 15.40 10.54
N ILE A 346 -0.31 15.18 9.27
CA ILE A 346 -1.10 15.71 8.16
C ILE A 346 -2.14 14.66 7.75
N ILE A 347 -3.42 15.01 7.84
CA ILE A 347 -4.55 14.14 7.53
C ILE A 347 -5.26 14.69 6.29
N LEU A 348 -5.39 13.87 5.26
CA LEU A 348 -6.13 14.19 4.04
C LEU A 348 -7.32 13.23 3.92
N ILE A 349 -8.54 13.77 3.86
CA ILE A 349 -9.76 12.96 3.74
C ILE A 349 -10.51 13.34 2.46
N GLN A 350 -10.63 12.40 1.53
CA GLN A 350 -11.54 12.48 0.39
C GLN A 350 -12.73 11.56 0.68
N ALA A 351 -13.80 12.14 1.20
CA ALA A 351 -15.05 11.44 1.46
C ALA A 351 -16.19 12.47 1.52
N CYS A 352 -17.33 12.13 0.93
CA CYS A 352 -18.53 12.95 0.99
C CYS A 352 -19.06 13.06 2.43
N ARG A 353 -20.10 13.87 2.65
CA ARG A 353 -20.80 14.02 3.95
C ARG A 353 -22.31 13.80 3.85
N GLY A 354 -22.79 13.21 2.76
CA GLY A 354 -24.20 13.32 2.38
C GLY A 354 -24.57 14.73 1.91
N ASP A 355 -25.86 15.01 1.81
CA ASP A 355 -26.40 16.23 1.17
C ASP A 355 -26.34 17.50 2.06
N GLU A 356 -26.04 17.40 3.35
CA GLU A 356 -26.00 18.56 4.26
C GLU A 356 -24.62 18.81 4.90
N GLY A 357 -24.02 19.95 4.55
CA GLY A 357 -22.72 20.39 5.05
C GLY A 357 -22.83 21.26 6.30
N SER A 358 -22.64 20.70 7.49
CA SER A 358 -22.31 21.44 8.71
C SER A 358 -21.35 20.65 9.60
N VAL A 359 -20.37 21.29 10.25
CA VAL A 359 -19.40 20.63 11.14
C VAL A 359 -19.79 20.93 12.59
N ASP A 360 -20.05 19.89 13.39
CA ASP A 360 -20.04 20.03 14.85
C ASP A 360 -18.60 19.91 15.34
N VAL A 361 -18.06 21.03 15.80
CA VAL A 361 -16.80 21.08 16.57
C VAL A 361 -17.21 20.97 18.04
N GLN A 362 -16.90 19.84 18.69
CA GLN A 362 -17.11 19.70 20.13
C GLN A 362 -15.97 20.38 20.90
N ASP A 363 -16.28 21.52 21.50
CA ASP A 363 -15.33 22.40 22.19
C ASP A 363 -15.33 22.16 23.73
N ALA A 364 -15.26 20.90 24.19
CA ALA A 364 -15.33 20.60 25.62
C ALA A 364 -14.33 19.53 26.11
N VAL A 365 -13.63 19.84 27.20
CA VAL A 365 -12.72 18.92 27.92
C VAL A 365 -13.22 18.69 29.36
N PRO A 366 -13.37 17.43 29.84
CA PRO A 366 -13.60 17.17 31.25
C PRO A 366 -12.34 17.48 32.07
N ARG A 367 -12.45 18.36 33.06
CA ARG A 367 -11.33 18.78 33.93
C ARG A 367 -10.85 17.62 34.82
N ARG A 368 -9.60 17.20 34.68
CA ARG A 368 -8.82 16.56 35.76
C ARG A 368 -7.40 17.10 35.83
N ASN A 369 -6.98 17.48 37.04
CA ASN A 369 -5.67 18.04 37.35
C ASN A 369 -4.57 16.98 37.35
N ARG A 370 -3.69 17.02 36.34
CA ARG A 370 -2.27 16.62 36.35
C ARG A 370 -1.57 17.38 35.21
N ALA A 371 -0.23 17.47 35.24
CA ALA A 371 0.60 18.29 34.34
C ALA A 371 0.00 18.45 32.93
N LYS A 372 -0.31 19.69 32.55
CA LYS A 372 -1.12 19.99 31.35
C LYS A 372 -0.32 19.75 30.07
N GLU A 373 -0.40 18.55 29.53
CA GLU A 373 -0.06 18.29 28.13
C GLU A 373 -1.35 18.29 27.30
N HIS A 374 -1.33 18.95 26.13
CA HIS A 374 -2.45 18.92 25.21
C HIS A 374 -2.61 17.50 24.65
N ARG A 375 -3.79 16.90 24.86
CA ARG A 375 -4.10 15.54 24.38
C ARG A 375 -3.98 15.45 22.86
N GLU A 376 -4.50 16.45 22.16
CA GLU A 376 -4.47 16.58 20.70
C GLU A 376 -3.74 17.87 20.32
N LYS A 377 -2.65 17.73 19.59
CA LYS A 377 -1.82 18.82 19.06
C LYS A 377 -1.10 18.36 17.80
N ASP A 378 -0.61 19.34 17.03
CA ASP A 378 0.18 19.14 15.81
C ASP A 378 -0.57 18.45 14.66
N PHE A 379 -1.91 18.59 14.63
CA PHE A 379 -2.77 18.06 13.57
C PHE A 379 -3.09 19.11 12.51
N CYS A 380 -2.99 18.73 11.24
CA CYS A 380 -3.53 19.49 10.12
C CYS A 380 -4.45 18.57 9.32
N CYS A 381 -5.76 18.80 9.35
CA CYS A 381 -6.74 18.00 8.65
C CYS A 381 -7.34 18.78 7.49
N LEU A 382 -7.25 18.22 6.29
CA LEU A 382 -7.80 18.78 5.07
C LEU A 382 -8.79 17.79 4.47
N ARG A 383 -10.06 18.21 4.37
CA ARG A 383 -11.15 17.36 3.88
C ARG A 383 -11.74 17.93 2.60
N SER A 384 -11.93 17.06 1.61
CA SER A 384 -12.67 17.37 0.39
C SER A 384 -13.97 16.56 0.38
N CYS A 385 -15.08 17.28 0.23
CA CYS A 385 -16.45 16.73 0.25
C CYS A 385 -17.15 16.84 -1.11
N THR A 386 -16.42 17.16 -2.19
CA THR A 386 -17.01 17.34 -3.52
C THR A 386 -17.38 15.98 -4.15
N PRO A 387 -18.64 15.76 -4.55
CA PRO A 387 -19.04 14.50 -5.19
C PRO A 387 -18.38 14.32 -6.56
N GLY A 388 -17.84 13.13 -6.82
CA GLY A 388 -17.54 12.63 -8.17
C GLY A 388 -16.50 13.40 -9.00
N ARG A 389 -15.64 14.24 -8.42
CA ARG A 389 -14.54 14.91 -9.13
C ARG A 389 -13.17 14.45 -8.63
N TYR A 390 -12.21 14.30 -9.55
CA TYR A 390 -10.83 13.88 -9.27
C TYR A 390 -10.21 14.72 -8.14
N PHE A 391 -9.74 14.06 -7.06
CA PHE A 391 -9.23 14.72 -5.85
C PHE A 391 -8.10 15.71 -6.14
N LEU A 392 -7.26 15.37 -7.11
CA LEU A 392 -6.03 16.09 -7.44
C LEU A 392 -6.26 17.43 -8.15
N THR A 393 -7.44 17.66 -8.73
CA THR A 393 -7.73 18.91 -9.45
C THR A 393 -7.79 20.11 -8.50
N PHE A 394 -8.05 19.88 -7.19
CA PHE A 394 -8.10 20.93 -6.17
C PHE A 394 -6.87 20.93 -5.26
N PHE A 395 -6.28 19.77 -4.96
CA PHE A 395 -5.21 19.68 -3.94
C PHE A 395 -3.79 19.93 -4.44
N ILE A 396 -3.44 19.47 -5.65
CA ILE A 396 -2.08 19.70 -6.19
C ILE A 396 -1.80 21.20 -6.37
N PRO A 397 -2.73 22.05 -6.86
CA PRO A 397 -2.49 23.49 -6.95
C PRO A 397 -2.18 24.13 -5.59
N LEU A 398 -2.84 23.73 -4.50
CA LEU A 398 -2.57 24.27 -3.15
C LEU A 398 -1.18 23.91 -2.61
N LEU A 399 -0.62 22.76 -2.99
CA LEU A 399 0.75 22.35 -2.61
C LEU A 399 1.83 22.82 -3.60
N THR A 400 1.45 23.28 -4.80
CA THR A 400 2.39 23.67 -5.87
C THR A 400 2.33 25.15 -6.26
N GLN A 401 1.32 25.92 -5.83
CA GLN A 401 1.14 27.33 -6.17
C GLN A 401 1.58 28.35 -5.11
N ASN A 402 2.28 27.94 -4.06
CA ASN A 402 3.02 28.91 -3.26
C ASN A 402 4.42 29.10 -3.83
N ASN A 403 4.50 29.92 -4.88
CA ASN A 403 5.66 30.79 -5.08
C ASN A 403 5.69 31.78 -3.91
N ILE A 404 6.34 31.39 -2.82
CA ILE A 404 6.88 32.31 -1.81
C ILE A 404 8.30 31.83 -1.49
#